data_AF-A0A0U2VHX1-F1
#
_entry.id   AF-A0A0U2VHX1-F1
#
_cell.length_a   1.000
_cell.length_b   1.000
_cell.length_c   1.000
_cell.angle_alpha   90.00
_cell.angle_beta   90.00
_cell.angle_gamma   90.00
#
_symmetry.space_group_name_H-M   'P 1'
#
loop_
_entity.id
_entity.type
_entity.pdbx_description
1 polymer ?
#
loop_
_entity_poly.entity_id
_entity_poly.type
_entity_poly.pdbx_seq_one_letter_code
_entity_poly.pdbx_strand_id
1 'polypeptide(L)'
;MSSVSLGTLVHGYTIFNLTARSKFHPFKKIPVASPKLRRLPISFVVPRLNRFLSVSAVLTKQETLQEEEENPKPVFDFKSYMLQKANSVNQALDAAVSIRDPPKIHEAMRYSLIAAGKRVRPVLCIAACELVGGNESIAMPAACAIEMIHTMSLIHDDLPCMDNDDLRRGKPTNHKVFGEDVAVLAGDALLAFAFEHMAVSTVGIPPSRVVKAVGELAKSIGSEGLVAGQVVDLNSEGLKEVGLDHLEFIHQHKTAALLEAAVVLGAILGGGSDDEVEKLRTFA
;
A
#
# COMPACT_ATOMS: atom_id res chain seq x y z
N MET A 1 10.75 -5.89 50.44
CA MET A 1 10.66 -4.44 50.22
C MET A 1 12.06 -3.92 49.98
N SER A 2 12.39 -3.62 48.72
CA SER A 2 13.67 -3.00 48.36
C SER A 2 13.47 -2.33 47.00
N SER A 3 12.98 -1.10 47.06
CA SER A 3 12.86 -0.18 45.92
C SER A 3 14.23 0.38 45.59
N VAL A 4 14.73 0.13 44.37
CA VAL A 4 15.92 0.80 43.85
C VAL A 4 15.46 1.94 42.94
N SER A 5 15.77 3.16 43.35
CA SER A 5 15.56 4.39 42.59
C SER A 5 16.65 4.53 41.53
N LEU A 6 16.28 4.49 40.25
CA LEU A 6 17.15 4.79 39.12
C LEU A 6 16.94 6.25 38.70
N GLY A 7 17.40 7.15 39.56
CA GLY A 7 17.52 8.57 39.26
C GLY A 7 18.95 8.91 38.87
N THR A 8 19.09 9.51 37.69
CA THR A 8 20.19 10.43 37.33
C THR A 8 21.51 9.80 36.90
N LEU A 9 21.66 9.50 35.61
CA LEU A 9 22.98 9.37 34.97
C LEU A 9 22.90 9.45 33.44
N VAL A 10 22.73 10.64 32.86
CA VAL A 10 23.35 10.95 31.56
C VAL A 10 23.74 12.44 31.53
N HIS A 11 25.01 12.70 31.81
CA HIS A 11 25.68 13.95 31.47
C HIS A 11 25.94 14.01 29.96
N GLY A 12 25.78 15.20 29.39
CA GLY A 12 25.90 15.46 27.97
C GLY A 12 27.29 15.25 27.40
N TYR A 13 27.32 14.84 26.14
CA TYR A 13 28.47 14.98 25.25
C TYR A 13 27.99 15.67 23.97
N THR A 14 28.47 16.90 23.79
CA THR A 14 28.45 17.63 22.52
C THR A 14 29.82 17.47 21.86
N ILE A 15 29.87 17.73 20.54
CA ILE A 15 31.03 17.94 19.65
C ILE A 15 31.30 16.76 18.70
N PHE A 16 30.90 16.90 17.42
CA PHE A 16 31.82 17.24 16.33
C PHE A 16 31.05 17.57 15.03
N ASN A 17 31.14 18.83 14.61
CA ASN A 17 30.82 19.31 13.26
C ASN A 17 32.00 18.97 12.35
N LEU A 18 31.77 18.26 11.24
CA LEU A 18 32.73 18.19 10.13
C LEU A 18 31.98 18.31 8.81
N THR A 19 32.11 19.50 8.23
CA THR A 19 31.67 19.91 6.90
C THR A 19 32.58 19.31 5.84
N ALA A 20 32.03 18.49 4.95
CA ALA A 20 32.71 18.06 3.72
C ALA A 20 31.89 18.50 2.49
N ARG A 21 32.33 19.60 1.87
CA ARG A 21 31.87 20.08 0.57
C ARG A 21 32.33 19.11 -0.53
N SER A 22 31.39 18.45 -1.20
CA SER A 22 31.65 17.77 -2.48
C SER A 22 31.12 18.63 -3.64
N LYS A 23 32.02 18.98 -4.57
CA LYS A 23 31.73 19.77 -5.77
C LYS A 23 31.14 18.86 -6.84
N PHE A 24 29.91 19.12 -7.28
CA PHE A 24 29.28 18.48 -8.43
C PHE A 24 29.73 19.16 -9.73
N HIS A 25 30.23 18.37 -10.70
CA HIS A 25 30.41 18.77 -12.10
C HIS A 25 29.24 18.26 -12.94
N PRO A 26 28.67 19.06 -13.86
CA PRO A 26 27.56 18.62 -14.70
C PRO A 26 28.06 17.82 -15.92
N PHE A 27 27.42 16.67 -16.17
CA PHE A 27 27.64 15.83 -17.35
C PHE A 27 26.99 16.44 -18.61
N LYS A 28 27.74 16.41 -19.73
CA LYS A 28 27.33 16.85 -21.07
C LYS A 28 26.42 15.82 -21.75
N LYS A 29 25.37 16.30 -22.43
CA LYS A 29 24.44 15.54 -23.27
C LYS A 29 25.11 15.02 -24.56
N ILE A 30 24.78 13.78 -24.95
CA ILE A 30 25.10 13.18 -26.26
C ILE A 30 23.78 12.98 -27.03
N PRO A 31 23.67 13.33 -28.33
CA PRO A 31 22.43 13.14 -29.08
C PRO A 31 22.34 11.73 -29.70
N VAL A 32 21.14 11.15 -29.67
CA VAL A 32 20.79 9.89 -30.36
C VAL A 32 20.00 10.21 -31.62
N ALA A 33 20.47 9.73 -32.77
CA ALA A 33 19.79 9.83 -34.06
C ALA A 33 18.96 8.56 -34.32
N SER A 34 17.78 8.71 -34.93
CA SER A 34 16.88 7.62 -35.33
C SER A 34 16.62 7.64 -36.84
N PRO A 35 16.63 6.50 -37.56
CA PRO A 35 16.26 6.44 -38.98
C PRO A 35 14.79 6.02 -39.18
N LYS A 36 14.15 6.65 -40.17
CA LYS A 36 12.76 6.42 -40.62
C LYS A 36 12.66 5.15 -41.48
N LEU A 37 11.66 4.30 -41.22
CA LEU A 37 11.23 3.22 -42.13
C LEU A 37 9.99 3.64 -42.94
N ARG A 38 10.06 3.46 -44.27
CA ARG A 38 8.93 3.54 -45.21
C ARG A 38 8.39 2.13 -45.49
N ARG A 39 7.07 1.96 -45.60
CA ARG A 39 6.42 0.84 -46.32
C ARG A 39 5.22 1.33 -47.13
N LEU A 40 5.08 0.75 -48.32
CA LEU A 40 4.14 1.02 -49.42
C LEU A 40 2.77 0.31 -49.21
N PRO A 41 1.68 0.73 -49.88
CA PRO A 41 0.37 0.09 -49.77
C PRO A 41 0.14 -0.97 -50.85
N ILE A 42 -0.65 -2.00 -50.54
CA ILE A 42 -1.18 -2.97 -51.51
C ILE A 42 -2.71 -2.96 -51.39
N SER A 43 -3.39 -2.70 -52.52
CA SER A 43 -4.83 -2.78 -52.71
C SER A 43 -5.20 -4.11 -53.37
N PHE A 44 -6.27 -4.77 -52.94
CA PHE A 44 -6.88 -5.90 -53.67
C PHE A 44 -8.34 -5.63 -54.01
N VAL A 45 -8.67 -5.98 -55.25
CA VAL A 45 -9.93 -5.81 -55.98
C VAL A 45 -10.83 -7.03 -55.75
N VAL A 46 -12.15 -6.80 -55.64
CA VAL A 46 -13.19 -7.83 -55.60
C VAL A 46 -13.95 -7.86 -56.93
N PRO A 47 -14.27 -9.03 -57.51
CA PRO A 47 -15.34 -9.13 -58.51
C PRO A 47 -16.58 -9.86 -57.99
N ARG A 48 -17.75 -9.28 -58.29
CA ARG A 48 -19.08 -9.89 -58.23
C ARG A 48 -19.27 -10.86 -59.40
N LEU A 49 -20.06 -11.93 -59.19
CA LEU A 49 -20.88 -12.50 -60.25
C LEU A 49 -22.21 -13.05 -59.70
N ASN A 50 -23.29 -12.70 -60.39
CA ASN A 50 -24.68 -13.14 -60.22
C ASN A 50 -24.97 -14.27 -61.22
N ARG A 51 -25.70 -15.34 -60.84
CA ARG A 51 -26.76 -15.95 -61.67
C ARG A 51 -27.56 -17.04 -60.95
N PHE A 52 -28.80 -17.17 -61.42
CA PHE A 52 -29.98 -17.82 -60.84
C PHE A 52 -30.09 -19.35 -61.09
N LEU A 53 -30.82 -19.97 -60.15
CA LEU A 53 -31.79 -21.08 -60.21
C LEU A 53 -31.41 -22.46 -60.79
N SER A 54 -31.52 -23.48 -59.92
CA SER A 54 -32.03 -24.82 -60.27
C SER A 54 -32.70 -25.45 -59.05
N VAL A 55 -33.92 -25.93 -59.24
CA VAL A 55 -34.71 -26.73 -58.30
C VAL A 55 -34.31 -28.18 -58.44
N SER A 56 -33.95 -28.85 -57.34
CA SER A 56 -34.18 -30.29 -57.13
C SER A 56 -33.88 -30.70 -55.69
N ALA A 57 -34.82 -31.49 -55.16
CA ALA A 57 -34.94 -31.93 -53.78
C ALA A 57 -33.82 -32.88 -53.34
N VAL A 58 -33.25 -32.67 -52.14
CA VAL A 58 -32.49 -33.70 -51.40
C VAL A 58 -32.57 -33.42 -49.89
N LEU A 59 -33.07 -34.42 -49.15
CA LEU A 59 -32.95 -34.72 -47.71
C LEU A 59 -32.75 -33.56 -46.71
N THR A 60 -33.73 -33.39 -45.82
CA THR A 60 -33.55 -32.80 -44.49
C THR A 60 -32.52 -33.61 -43.69
N LYS A 61 -31.25 -33.24 -43.78
CA LYS A 61 -30.33 -33.40 -42.65
C LYS A 61 -30.72 -32.32 -41.64
N GLN A 62 -31.15 -32.74 -40.46
CA GLN A 62 -31.13 -31.86 -39.30
C GLN A 62 -29.69 -31.42 -39.10
N GLU A 63 -29.37 -30.20 -39.53
CA GLU A 63 -28.24 -29.47 -38.96
C GLU A 63 -28.58 -29.26 -37.49
N THR A 64 -28.03 -30.14 -36.65
CA THR A 64 -27.84 -29.83 -35.25
C THR A 64 -26.85 -28.67 -35.25
N LEU A 65 -27.37 -27.45 -35.17
CA LEU A 65 -26.59 -26.31 -34.71
C LEU A 65 -26.07 -26.72 -33.34
N GLN A 66 -24.83 -27.19 -33.30
CA GLN A 66 -24.07 -27.17 -32.07
C GLN A 66 -23.91 -25.69 -31.75
N GLU A 67 -24.80 -25.20 -30.89
CA GLU A 67 -24.53 -23.99 -30.13
C GLU A 67 -23.19 -24.25 -29.46
N GLU A 68 -22.14 -23.62 -29.99
CA GLU A 68 -20.88 -23.48 -29.26
C GLU A 68 -21.30 -22.79 -27.95
N GLU A 69 -21.40 -23.56 -26.87
CA GLU A 69 -21.51 -23.01 -25.52
C GLU A 69 -20.30 -22.09 -25.37
N GLU A 70 -20.50 -20.78 -25.57
CA GLU A 70 -19.57 -19.73 -25.18
C GLU A 70 -19.32 -19.95 -23.70
N ASN A 71 -18.25 -20.65 -23.39
CA ASN A 71 -17.82 -20.88 -22.02
C ASN A 71 -17.62 -19.48 -21.42
N PRO A 72 -18.50 -19.01 -20.52
CA PRO A 72 -18.52 -17.62 -20.14
C PRO A 72 -17.16 -17.29 -19.52
N LYS A 73 -16.48 -16.27 -20.07
CA LYS A 73 -15.21 -15.80 -19.51
C LYS A 73 -15.40 -15.65 -18.00
N PRO A 74 -14.50 -16.22 -17.17
CA PRO A 74 -14.67 -16.17 -15.73
C PRO A 74 -14.81 -14.71 -15.31
N VAL A 75 -15.99 -14.37 -14.78
CA VAL A 75 -16.27 -13.03 -14.26
C VAL A 75 -15.45 -12.88 -12.99
N PHE A 76 -14.64 -11.83 -12.92
CA PHE A 76 -13.87 -11.52 -11.72
C PHE A 76 -14.83 -11.17 -10.57
N ASP A 77 -14.95 -12.04 -9.58
CA ASP A 77 -15.70 -11.78 -8.35
C ASP A 77 -14.85 -10.97 -7.36
N PHE A 78 -14.97 -9.65 -7.46
CA PHE A 78 -14.28 -8.72 -6.57
C PHE A 78 -14.60 -8.95 -5.09
N LYS A 79 -15.84 -9.31 -4.75
CA LYS A 79 -16.24 -9.50 -3.35
C LYS A 79 -15.54 -10.70 -2.74
N SER A 80 -15.51 -11.82 -3.46
CA SER A 80 -14.80 -13.03 -3.03
C SER A 80 -13.30 -12.79 -2.94
N TYR A 81 -12.71 -12.06 -3.91
CA TYR A 81 -11.30 -11.67 -3.87
C TYR A 81 -10.96 -10.86 -2.61
N MET A 82 -11.72 -9.79 -2.33
CA MET A 82 -11.50 -8.94 -1.15
C MET A 82 -11.62 -9.73 0.15
N LEU A 83 -12.62 -10.61 0.28
CA LEU A 83 -12.82 -11.42 1.47
C LEU A 83 -11.67 -12.41 1.68
N GLN A 84 -11.22 -13.08 0.62
CA GLN A 84 -10.10 -14.02 0.70
C GLN A 84 -8.81 -13.31 1.14
N LYS A 85 -8.46 -12.21 0.48
CA LYS A 85 -7.23 -11.45 0.78
C LYS A 85 -7.29 -10.82 2.18
N ALA A 86 -8.42 -10.27 2.60
CA ALA A 86 -8.59 -9.77 3.96
C ALA A 86 -8.42 -10.87 5.01
N ASN A 87 -8.90 -12.09 4.76
CA ASN A 87 -8.71 -13.23 5.66
C ASN A 87 -7.24 -13.64 5.76
N SER A 88 -6.51 -13.75 4.64
CA SER A 88 -5.07 -14.02 4.66
C SER A 88 -4.31 -12.97 5.47
N VAL A 89 -4.62 -11.69 5.27
CA VAL A 89 -4.00 -10.57 6.00
C VAL A 89 -4.33 -10.64 7.50
N ASN A 90 -5.58 -10.92 7.87
CA ASN A 90 -5.94 -11.06 9.29
C ASN A 90 -5.16 -12.19 9.97
N GLN A 91 -4.97 -13.33 9.29
CA GLN A 91 -4.15 -14.44 9.80
C GLN A 91 -2.67 -14.04 9.95
N ALA A 92 -2.13 -13.33 8.96
CA ALA A 92 -0.74 -12.86 9.00
C ALA A 92 -0.50 -11.82 10.11
N LEU A 93 -1.41 -10.86 10.30
CA LEU A 93 -1.35 -9.87 11.39
C LEU A 93 -1.43 -10.54 12.76
N ASP A 94 -2.33 -11.53 12.91
CA ASP A 94 -2.48 -12.28 14.15
C ASP A 94 -1.21 -13.04 14.52
N ALA A 95 -0.56 -13.67 13.53
CA ALA A 95 0.70 -14.37 13.70
C ALA A 95 1.88 -13.41 13.97
N ALA A 96 1.92 -12.25 13.29
CA ALA A 96 3.01 -11.28 13.41
C ALA A 96 3.05 -10.64 14.80
N VAL A 97 1.91 -10.24 15.35
CA VAL A 97 1.82 -9.55 16.65
C VAL A 97 1.29 -10.50 17.71
N SER A 98 2.12 -11.44 18.17
CA SER A 98 1.76 -12.36 19.28
C SER A 98 1.89 -11.68 20.66
N ILE A 99 1.09 -12.14 21.64
CA ILE A 99 1.22 -11.66 23.03
C ILE A 99 2.50 -12.22 23.63
N ARG A 100 3.34 -11.32 24.16
CA ARG A 100 4.63 -11.61 24.83
C ARG A 100 4.79 -10.68 26.03
N ASP A 101 5.80 -10.91 26.86
CA ASP A 101 6.13 -9.98 27.94
C ASP A 101 6.80 -8.70 27.39
N PRO A 102 6.38 -7.49 27.82
CA PRO A 102 5.28 -7.21 28.76
C PRO A 102 3.88 -7.27 28.07
N PRO A 103 2.91 -8.05 28.58
CA PRO A 103 1.68 -8.36 27.83
C PRO A 103 0.81 -7.14 27.51
N LYS A 104 0.77 -6.14 28.40
CA LYS A 104 -0.10 -4.96 28.27
C LYS A 104 0.13 -4.21 26.95
N ILE A 105 1.38 -4.08 26.49
CA ILE A 105 1.67 -3.38 25.23
C ILE A 105 1.17 -4.18 24.03
N HIS A 106 1.41 -5.50 24.04
CA HIS A 106 0.98 -6.38 22.95
C HIS A 106 -0.54 -6.51 22.89
N GLU A 107 -1.23 -6.53 24.04
CA GLU A 107 -2.68 -6.48 24.12
C GLU A 107 -3.23 -5.19 23.52
N ALA A 108 -2.64 -4.03 23.86
CA ALA A 108 -3.04 -2.73 23.30
C ALA A 108 -2.80 -2.64 21.79
N MET A 109 -1.65 -3.11 21.29
CA MET A 109 -1.36 -3.17 19.84
C MET A 109 -2.40 -4.05 19.11
N ARG A 110 -2.66 -5.26 19.62
CA ARG A 110 -3.58 -6.23 19.02
C ARG A 110 -5.03 -5.76 19.07
N TYR A 111 -5.44 -5.08 20.14
CA TYR A 111 -6.81 -4.58 20.33
C TYR A 111 -7.27 -3.74 19.13
N SER A 112 -6.43 -2.79 18.70
CA SER A 112 -6.74 -1.93 17.55
C SER A 112 -6.44 -2.61 16.21
N LEU A 113 -5.35 -3.39 16.11
CA LEU A 113 -4.89 -3.97 14.84
C LEU A 113 -5.80 -5.09 14.32
N ILE A 114 -6.22 -6.00 15.21
CA ILE A 114 -7.04 -7.17 14.88
C ILE A 114 -8.54 -6.82 14.82
N ALA A 115 -8.91 -5.58 15.15
CA ALA A 115 -10.28 -5.10 14.97
C ALA A 115 -10.75 -5.20 13.52
N ALA A 116 -12.05 -5.45 13.32
CA ALA A 116 -12.65 -5.61 12.00
C ALA A 116 -12.36 -4.40 11.10
N GLY A 117 -11.89 -4.65 9.89
CA GLY A 117 -11.57 -3.64 8.88
C GLY A 117 -11.61 -4.23 7.47
N LYS A 118 -11.74 -3.36 6.46
CA LYS A 118 -11.84 -3.76 5.04
C LYS A 118 -10.50 -4.24 4.46
N ARG A 119 -9.38 -3.96 5.15
CA ARG A 119 -8.00 -4.29 4.73
C ARG A 119 -7.65 -3.82 3.32
N VAL A 120 -8.16 -2.66 2.92
CA VAL A 120 -7.96 -2.10 1.56
C VAL A 120 -6.48 -1.93 1.23
N ARG A 121 -5.70 -1.32 2.12
CA ARG A 121 -4.26 -1.07 1.91
C ARG A 121 -3.46 -2.38 1.78
N PRO A 122 -3.59 -3.36 2.68
CA PRO A 122 -2.99 -4.68 2.48
C PRO A 122 -3.34 -5.33 1.14
N VAL A 123 -4.63 -5.29 0.75
CA VAL A 123 -5.08 -5.91 -0.50
C VAL A 123 -4.48 -5.21 -1.72
N LEU A 124 -4.38 -3.87 -1.70
CA LEU A 124 -3.71 -3.09 -2.75
C LEU A 124 -2.23 -3.48 -2.87
N CYS A 125 -1.53 -3.63 -1.75
CA CYS A 125 -0.13 -4.06 -1.74
C CYS A 125 0.06 -5.45 -2.35
N ILE A 126 -0.81 -6.40 -1.98
CA ILE A 126 -0.77 -7.75 -2.54
C ILE A 126 -1.10 -7.73 -4.03
N ALA A 127 -2.15 -7.03 -4.43
CA ALA A 127 -2.60 -6.95 -5.82
C ALA A 127 -1.52 -6.31 -6.73
N ALA A 128 -0.86 -5.24 -6.28
CA ALA A 128 0.21 -4.60 -7.03
C ALA A 128 1.44 -5.50 -7.19
N CYS A 129 1.76 -6.29 -6.17
CA CYS A 129 2.83 -7.30 -6.25
C CYS A 129 2.49 -8.41 -7.25
N GLU A 130 1.28 -8.95 -7.19
CA GLU A 130 0.82 -10.00 -8.12
C GLU A 130 0.76 -9.49 -9.56
N LEU A 131 0.34 -8.24 -9.77
CA LEU A 131 0.21 -7.61 -11.08
C LEU A 131 1.56 -7.55 -11.82
N VAL A 132 2.66 -7.29 -11.12
CA VAL A 132 4.01 -7.23 -11.71
C VAL A 132 4.74 -8.58 -11.70
N GLY A 133 4.03 -9.68 -11.42
CA GLY A 133 4.57 -11.04 -11.47
C GLY A 133 5.17 -11.58 -10.16
N GLY A 134 5.03 -10.84 -9.06
CA GLY A 134 5.35 -11.32 -7.72
C GLY A 134 4.29 -12.25 -7.13
N ASN A 135 4.55 -12.76 -5.93
CA ASN A 135 3.60 -13.62 -5.20
C ASN A 135 3.11 -12.95 -3.92
N GLU A 136 1.88 -13.27 -3.49
CA GLU A 136 1.29 -12.78 -2.24
C GLU A 136 2.22 -12.93 -1.03
N SER A 137 2.92 -14.07 -0.91
CA SER A 137 3.83 -14.34 0.22
C SER A 137 4.99 -13.34 0.33
N ILE A 138 5.45 -12.77 -0.79
CA ILE A 138 6.52 -11.77 -0.82
C ILE A 138 6.00 -10.42 -0.30
N ALA A 139 4.76 -10.07 -0.66
CA ALA A 139 4.12 -8.82 -0.27
C ALA A 139 3.52 -8.85 1.14
N MET A 140 3.21 -10.04 1.68
CA MET A 140 2.47 -10.17 2.95
C MET A 140 3.12 -9.41 4.13
N PRO A 141 4.46 -9.43 4.34
CA PRO A 141 5.06 -8.64 5.41
C PRO A 141 4.87 -7.14 5.23
N ALA A 142 4.98 -6.62 3.99
CA ALA A 142 4.74 -5.21 3.69
C ALA A 142 3.25 -4.85 3.84
N ALA A 143 2.35 -5.72 3.38
CA ALA A 143 0.91 -5.57 3.57
C ALA A 143 0.54 -5.46 5.06
N CYS A 144 1.17 -6.30 5.91
CA CYS A 144 1.02 -6.21 7.36
C CYS A 144 1.60 -4.91 7.93
N ALA A 145 2.81 -4.53 7.51
CA ALA A 145 3.48 -3.30 7.94
C ALA A 145 2.64 -2.04 7.65
N ILE A 146 2.03 -1.95 6.47
CA ILE A 146 1.15 -0.83 6.11
C ILE A 146 -0.08 -0.77 7.01
N GLU A 147 -0.69 -1.92 7.33
CA GLU A 147 -1.85 -1.94 8.23
C GLU A 147 -1.46 -1.63 9.68
N MET A 148 -0.26 -2.02 10.12
CA MET A 148 0.30 -1.63 11.43
C MET A 148 0.45 -0.10 11.51
N ILE A 149 1.00 0.52 10.47
CA ILE A 149 1.14 1.98 10.35
C ILE A 149 -0.23 2.67 10.31
N HIS A 150 -1.16 2.15 9.51
CA HIS A 150 -2.52 2.69 9.48
C HIS A 150 -3.19 2.59 10.86
N THR A 151 -2.98 1.48 11.57
CA THR A 151 -3.57 1.27 12.89
C THR A 151 -2.96 2.22 13.91
N MET A 152 -1.64 2.40 13.94
CA MET A 152 -1.01 3.33 14.88
C MET A 152 -1.44 4.78 14.64
N SER A 153 -1.63 5.18 13.37
CA SER A 153 -2.08 6.54 13.09
C SER A 153 -3.47 6.79 13.67
N LEU A 154 -4.37 5.79 13.60
CA LEU A 154 -5.69 5.88 14.23
C LEU A 154 -5.62 5.86 15.76
N ILE A 155 -4.73 5.07 16.36
CA ILE A 155 -4.54 5.07 17.82
C ILE A 155 -4.12 6.46 18.31
N HIS A 156 -3.20 7.11 17.58
CA HIS A 156 -2.72 8.45 17.93
C HIS A 156 -3.76 9.53 17.62
N ASP A 157 -4.47 9.46 16.49
CA ASP A 157 -5.57 10.39 16.17
C ASP A 157 -6.67 10.36 17.23
N ASP A 158 -6.97 9.21 17.82
CA ASP A 158 -8.01 9.07 18.85
C ASP A 158 -7.62 9.71 20.21
N LEU A 159 -6.37 10.15 20.43
CA LEU A 159 -5.93 10.68 21.73
C LEU A 159 -6.60 12.01 22.10
N PRO A 160 -6.71 12.35 23.40
CA PRO A 160 -7.33 13.60 23.84
C PRO A 160 -6.71 14.89 23.30
N CYS A 161 -5.43 14.86 22.90
CA CYS A 161 -4.74 15.99 22.30
C CYS A 161 -4.89 16.09 20.77
N MET A 162 -5.61 15.15 20.16
CA MET A 162 -5.90 15.05 18.73
C MET A 162 -7.43 15.11 18.56
N ASP A 163 -8.08 14.07 18.03
CA ASP A 163 -9.54 14.06 17.80
C ASP A 163 -10.35 13.86 19.10
N ASN A 164 -9.71 13.35 20.17
CA ASN A 164 -10.34 13.03 21.45
C ASN A 164 -11.56 12.09 21.32
N ASP A 165 -11.47 11.12 20.42
CA ASP A 165 -12.54 10.17 20.15
C ASP A 165 -12.69 9.12 21.28
N ASP A 166 -13.90 8.98 21.83
CA ASP A 166 -14.21 7.96 22.83
C ASP A 166 -14.48 6.59 22.20
N LEU A 167 -14.92 6.55 20.93
CA LEU A 167 -15.33 5.34 20.22
C LEU A 167 -14.75 5.27 18.81
N ARG A 168 -14.25 4.09 18.41
CA ARG A 168 -13.89 3.77 17.04
C ARG A 168 -14.56 2.48 16.59
N ARG A 169 -15.30 2.55 15.47
CA ARG A 169 -16.06 1.42 14.90
C ARG A 169 -16.99 0.74 15.92
N GLY A 170 -17.62 1.55 16.79
CA GLY A 170 -18.56 1.08 17.83
C GLY A 170 -17.90 0.43 19.05
N LYS A 171 -16.57 0.52 19.21
CA LYS A 171 -15.83 0.04 20.38
C LYS A 171 -15.08 1.21 21.05
N PRO A 172 -14.80 1.16 22.36
CA PRO A 172 -13.93 2.13 23.02
C PRO A 172 -12.59 2.28 22.29
N THR A 173 -12.09 3.51 22.18
CA THR A 173 -10.75 3.75 21.61
C THR A 173 -9.66 3.20 22.52
N ASN A 174 -8.45 3.05 21.97
CA ASN A 174 -7.35 2.38 22.67
C ASN A 174 -7.06 3.03 24.03
N HIS A 175 -6.99 4.37 24.05
CA HIS A 175 -6.70 5.13 25.27
C HIS A 175 -7.80 5.00 26.33
N LYS A 176 -9.06 4.78 25.93
CA LYS A 176 -10.15 4.51 26.88
C LYS A 176 -10.05 3.15 27.55
N VAL A 177 -9.45 2.17 26.88
CA VAL A 177 -9.27 0.81 27.42
C VAL A 177 -7.99 0.69 28.23
N PHE A 178 -6.88 1.24 27.74
CA PHE A 178 -5.54 0.95 28.27
C PHE A 178 -4.87 2.13 28.98
N GLY A 179 -5.41 3.34 28.83
CA GLY A 179 -4.78 4.61 29.24
C GLY A 179 -4.03 5.28 28.08
N GLU A 180 -3.86 6.61 28.17
CA GLU A 180 -3.16 7.41 27.16
C GLU A 180 -1.68 7.01 27.01
N ASP A 181 -1.01 6.73 28.13
CA ASP A 181 0.39 6.31 28.18
C ASP A 181 0.63 5.02 27.37
N VAL A 182 -0.24 4.02 27.55
CA VAL A 182 -0.14 2.77 26.81
C VAL A 182 -0.59 2.92 25.36
N ALA A 183 -1.58 3.77 25.07
CA ALA A 183 -2.01 4.02 23.70
C ALA A 183 -0.90 4.67 22.87
N VAL A 184 -0.21 5.68 23.41
CA VAL A 184 0.95 6.30 22.75
C VAL A 184 2.01 5.24 22.43
N LEU A 185 2.43 4.48 23.44
CA LEU A 185 3.47 3.45 23.29
C LEU A 185 3.03 2.31 22.36
N ALA A 186 1.75 1.95 22.31
CA ALA A 186 1.23 0.92 21.40
C ALA A 186 1.31 1.39 19.95
N GLY A 187 1.03 2.67 19.69
CA GLY A 187 1.24 3.26 18.37
C GLY A 187 2.71 3.29 17.97
N ASP A 188 3.59 3.71 18.88
CA ASP A 188 5.04 3.74 18.64
C ASP A 188 5.62 2.34 18.37
N ALA A 189 5.17 1.34 19.13
CA ALA A 189 5.58 -0.05 18.96
C ALA A 189 5.11 -0.61 17.61
N LEU A 190 3.88 -0.31 17.17
CA LEU A 190 3.39 -0.71 15.85
C LEU A 190 4.18 -0.03 14.72
N LEU A 191 4.54 1.24 14.87
CA LEU A 191 5.39 1.95 13.90
C LEU A 191 6.76 1.29 13.77
N ALA A 192 7.45 1.06 14.89
CA ALA A 192 8.76 0.42 14.89
C ALA A 192 8.69 -1.00 14.33
N PHE A 193 7.68 -1.77 14.77
CA PHE A 193 7.50 -3.15 14.35
C PHE A 193 7.13 -3.29 12.87
N ALA A 194 6.44 -2.31 12.27
CA ALA A 194 6.16 -2.32 10.83
C ALA A 194 7.45 -2.41 10.00
N PHE A 195 8.46 -1.62 10.36
CA PHE A 195 9.76 -1.65 9.69
C PHE A 195 10.55 -2.93 9.99
N GLU A 196 10.59 -3.36 11.26
CA GLU A 196 11.23 -4.62 11.64
C GLU A 196 10.63 -5.80 10.89
N HIS A 197 9.30 -5.92 10.90
CA HIS A 197 8.57 -7.02 10.31
C HIS A 197 8.82 -7.09 8.79
N MET A 198 8.79 -5.95 8.09
CA MET A 198 9.09 -5.90 6.66
C MET A 198 10.56 -6.23 6.36
N ALA A 199 11.50 -5.74 7.16
CA ALA A 199 12.93 -5.99 6.94
C ALA A 199 13.34 -7.45 7.21
N VAL A 200 12.78 -8.06 8.24
CA VAL A 200 13.18 -9.40 8.73
C VAL A 200 12.35 -10.52 8.09
N SER A 201 11.06 -10.29 7.82
CA SER A 201 10.14 -11.34 7.38
C SER A 201 10.00 -11.45 5.86
N THR A 202 10.42 -10.43 5.10
CA THR A 202 10.43 -10.50 3.63
C THR A 202 11.62 -11.32 3.15
N VAL A 203 11.34 -12.48 2.56
CA VAL A 203 12.33 -13.46 2.11
C VAL A 203 12.13 -13.82 0.62
N GLY A 204 13.11 -14.49 0.02
CA GLY A 204 13.04 -14.95 -1.36
C GLY A 204 13.29 -13.88 -2.42
N ILE A 205 13.75 -12.69 -2.02
CA ILE A 205 14.08 -11.58 -2.93
C ILE A 205 15.42 -10.91 -2.56
N PRO A 206 16.08 -10.20 -3.50
CA PRO A 206 17.28 -9.42 -3.21
C PRO A 206 17.05 -8.38 -2.09
N PRO A 207 17.98 -8.26 -1.11
CA PRO A 207 17.87 -7.28 -0.03
C PRO A 207 17.72 -5.83 -0.50
N SER A 208 18.27 -5.48 -1.67
CA SER A 208 18.13 -4.15 -2.27
C SER A 208 16.67 -3.75 -2.53
N ARG A 209 15.79 -4.70 -2.87
CA ARG A 209 14.36 -4.44 -3.04
C ARG A 209 13.67 -4.17 -1.71
N VAL A 210 14.03 -4.92 -0.67
CA VAL A 210 13.52 -4.72 0.69
C VAL A 210 13.93 -3.34 1.21
N VAL A 211 15.20 -2.96 1.05
CA VAL A 211 15.70 -1.63 1.46
C VAL A 211 15.03 -0.51 0.67
N LYS A 212 14.83 -0.66 -0.65
CA LYS A 212 14.08 0.31 -1.46
C LYS A 212 12.65 0.48 -0.94
N ALA A 213 11.96 -0.63 -0.65
CA ALA A 213 10.62 -0.61 -0.08
C ALA A 213 10.57 0.05 1.32
N VAL A 214 11.51 -0.26 2.22
CA VAL A 214 11.65 0.42 3.52
C VAL A 214 11.79 1.94 3.35
N GLY A 215 12.62 2.38 2.39
CA GLY A 215 12.80 3.80 2.10
C GLY A 215 11.53 4.49 1.61
N GLU A 216 10.79 3.86 0.68
CA GLU A 216 9.50 4.39 0.20
C GLU A 216 8.46 4.48 1.31
N LEU A 217 8.37 3.47 2.18
CA LEU A 217 7.46 3.49 3.33
C LEU A 217 7.83 4.60 4.32
N ALA A 218 9.12 4.77 4.63
CA ALA A 218 9.57 5.82 5.54
C ALA A 218 9.25 7.22 5.00
N LYS A 219 9.43 7.43 3.69
CA LYS A 219 9.11 8.71 3.04
C LYS A 219 7.61 9.01 3.09
N SER A 220 6.76 8.03 2.77
CA SER A 220 5.31 8.22 2.69
C SER A 220 4.61 8.47 4.03
N ILE A 221 5.24 8.10 5.15
CA ILE A 221 4.65 8.27 6.48
C ILE A 221 5.23 9.46 7.25
N GLY A 222 6.36 9.99 6.80
CA GLY A 222 7.10 11.05 7.49
C GLY A 222 6.57 12.45 7.25
N SER A 223 7.46 13.44 7.38
CA SER A 223 7.17 14.88 7.25
C SER A 223 6.86 15.35 5.83
N GLU A 224 6.93 14.46 4.84
CA GLU A 224 6.52 14.71 3.45
C GLU A 224 5.28 13.87 3.07
N GLY A 225 4.65 13.20 4.03
CA GLY A 225 3.56 12.27 3.79
C GLY A 225 2.52 12.30 4.91
N LEU A 226 2.14 11.14 5.43
CA LEU A 226 1.05 10.98 6.41
C LEU A 226 1.09 12.00 7.56
N VAL A 227 2.25 12.15 8.22
CA VAL A 227 2.40 13.09 9.35
C VAL A 227 2.26 14.55 8.89
N ALA A 228 2.75 14.90 7.70
CA ALA A 228 2.56 16.25 7.15
C ALA A 228 1.07 16.57 6.98
N GLY A 229 0.31 15.63 6.40
CA GLY A 229 -1.12 15.75 6.23
C GLY A 229 -1.84 15.93 7.57
N GLN A 230 -1.47 15.13 8.57
CA GLN A 230 -2.06 15.24 9.91
C GLN A 230 -1.77 16.59 10.58
N VAL A 231 -0.53 17.06 10.52
CA VAL A 231 -0.15 18.36 11.11
C VAL A 231 -0.88 19.51 10.43
N VAL A 232 -1.02 19.48 9.10
CA VAL A 232 -1.76 20.52 8.38
C VAL A 232 -3.25 20.45 8.69
N ASP A 233 -3.84 19.27 8.79
CA ASP A 233 -5.25 19.08 9.15
C ASP A 233 -5.59 19.72 10.50
N LEU A 234 -4.83 19.39 11.54
CA LEU A 234 -5.01 19.94 12.90
C LEU A 234 -4.86 21.48 12.93
N ASN A 235 -3.87 22.02 12.20
CA ASN A 235 -3.68 23.47 12.10
C ASN A 235 -4.77 24.18 11.28
N SER A 236 -5.61 23.42 10.58
CA SER A 236 -6.70 23.94 9.76
C SER A 236 -8.03 23.97 10.51
N GLU A 237 -8.11 23.33 11.68
CA GLU A 237 -9.31 23.34 12.50
C GLU A 237 -9.67 24.77 12.93
N GLY A 238 -10.95 25.13 12.78
CA GLY A 238 -11.46 26.47 13.11
C GLY A 238 -11.16 27.55 12.07
N LEU A 239 -10.44 27.25 10.98
CA LEU A 239 -10.32 28.17 9.85
C LEU A 239 -11.66 28.33 9.14
N LYS A 240 -12.04 29.58 8.86
CA LYS A 240 -13.31 29.91 8.18
C LYS A 240 -13.23 29.77 6.66
N GLU A 241 -12.04 29.85 6.10
CA GLU A 241 -11.78 29.77 4.65
C GLU A 241 -10.60 28.82 4.42
N VAL A 242 -10.86 27.69 3.80
CA VAL A 242 -9.85 26.72 3.37
C VAL A 242 -9.93 26.63 1.85
N GLY A 243 -8.85 27.02 1.17
CA GLY A 243 -8.75 26.96 -0.28
C GLY A 243 -8.67 25.52 -0.80
N LEU A 244 -9.02 25.32 -2.08
CA LEU A 244 -8.99 24.00 -2.72
C LEU A 244 -7.60 23.34 -2.62
N ASP A 245 -6.54 24.09 -2.93
CA ASP A 245 -5.15 23.60 -2.89
C ASP A 245 -4.75 23.10 -1.49
N HIS A 246 -5.28 23.75 -0.44
CA HIS A 246 -5.00 23.39 0.95
C HIS A 246 -5.73 22.11 1.35
N LEU A 247 -7.00 21.99 0.97
CA LEU A 247 -7.79 20.77 1.20
C LEU A 247 -7.21 19.58 0.42
N GLU A 248 -6.78 19.83 -0.82
CA GLU A 248 -6.12 18.83 -1.64
C GLU A 248 -4.81 18.36 -0.99
N PHE A 249 -3.99 19.28 -0.47
CA PHE A 249 -2.78 18.92 0.27
C PHE A 249 -3.10 17.98 1.45
N ILE A 250 -4.10 18.29 2.27
CA ILE A 250 -4.51 17.44 3.40
C ILE A 250 -4.91 16.06 2.90
N HIS A 251 -5.77 15.96 1.88
CA HIS A 251 -6.24 14.67 1.37
C HIS A 251 -5.12 13.83 0.74
N GLN A 252 -4.25 14.46 -0.04
CA GLN A 252 -3.09 13.80 -0.65
C GLN A 252 -2.17 13.20 0.44
N HIS A 253 -1.90 13.95 1.51
CA HIS A 253 -0.92 13.53 2.51
C HIS A 253 -1.53 12.63 3.61
N LYS A 254 -2.67 13.00 4.20
CA LYS A 254 -3.30 12.24 5.30
C LYS A 254 -3.90 10.91 4.83
N THR A 255 -4.35 10.84 3.56
CA THR A 255 -5.04 9.65 3.03
C THR A 255 -4.32 8.99 1.86
N ALA A 256 -4.01 9.73 0.78
CA ALA A 256 -3.50 9.13 -0.45
C ALA A 256 -2.08 8.59 -0.29
N ALA A 257 -1.20 9.28 0.44
CA ALA A 257 0.20 8.87 0.62
C ALA A 257 0.38 7.41 1.10
N LEU A 258 -0.49 6.95 2.02
CA LEU A 258 -0.40 5.56 2.52
C LEU A 258 -1.06 4.54 1.55
N LEU A 259 -2.00 4.96 0.69
CA LEU A 259 -2.52 4.14 -0.39
C LEU A 259 -1.47 3.98 -1.50
N GLU A 260 -0.82 5.08 -1.87
CA GLU A 260 0.32 5.11 -2.79
C GLU A 260 1.44 4.19 -2.30
N ALA A 261 1.84 4.35 -1.03
CA ALA A 261 2.82 3.46 -0.41
C ALA A 261 2.40 1.99 -0.54
N ALA A 262 1.14 1.66 -0.27
CA ALA A 262 0.69 0.28 -0.37
C ALA A 262 0.93 -0.31 -1.76
N VAL A 263 0.53 0.42 -2.80
CA VAL A 263 0.67 0.00 -4.18
C VAL A 263 2.16 -0.07 -4.60
N VAL A 264 2.94 0.98 -4.30
CA VAL A 264 4.35 1.09 -4.67
C VAL A 264 5.20 0.00 -4.02
N LEU A 265 4.97 -0.29 -2.74
CA LEU A 265 5.69 -1.35 -2.03
C LEU A 265 5.42 -2.72 -2.65
N GLY A 266 4.16 -3.00 -2.98
CA GLY A 266 3.78 -4.21 -3.71
C GLY A 266 4.53 -4.34 -5.03
N ALA A 267 4.53 -3.29 -5.86
CA ALA A 267 5.21 -3.29 -7.15
C ALA A 267 6.73 -3.49 -7.03
N ILE A 268 7.38 -2.80 -6.10
CA ILE A 268 8.83 -2.93 -5.86
C ILE A 268 9.18 -4.35 -5.42
N LEU A 269 8.45 -4.89 -4.44
CA LEU A 269 8.71 -6.22 -3.89
C LEU A 269 8.40 -7.33 -4.91
N GLY A 270 7.37 -7.14 -5.73
CA GLY A 270 7.02 -8.06 -6.82
C GLY A 270 8.05 -8.10 -7.94
N GLY A 271 8.88 -7.06 -8.07
CA GLY A 271 9.92 -6.97 -9.10
C GLY A 271 9.50 -6.19 -10.34
N GLY A 272 8.51 -5.31 -10.18
CA GLY A 272 8.13 -4.36 -11.23
C GLY A 272 9.31 -3.48 -11.63
N SER A 273 9.35 -3.17 -12.92
CA SER A 273 10.25 -2.16 -13.47
C SER A 273 9.94 -0.77 -12.90
N ASP A 274 10.90 0.16 -13.00
CA ASP A 274 10.68 1.53 -12.53
C ASP A 274 9.49 2.21 -13.26
N ASP A 275 9.23 1.87 -14.53
CA ASP A 275 8.05 2.38 -15.28
C ASP A 275 6.73 1.83 -14.72
N GLU A 276 6.67 0.54 -14.36
CA GLU A 276 5.48 -0.05 -13.74
C GLU A 276 5.23 0.53 -12.35
N VAL A 277 6.29 0.73 -11.56
CA VAL A 277 6.19 1.36 -10.24
C VAL A 277 5.62 2.78 -10.36
N GLU A 278 6.09 3.60 -11.29
CA GLU A 278 5.61 4.98 -11.44
C GLU A 278 4.18 5.07 -12.00
N LYS A 279 3.79 4.14 -12.90
CA LYS A 279 2.39 4.03 -13.34
C LYS A 279 1.46 3.66 -12.20
N LEU A 280 1.89 2.73 -11.35
CA LEU A 280 1.14 2.29 -10.20
C LEU A 280 1.10 3.36 -9.10
N ARG A 281 2.15 4.16 -8.96
CA ARG A 281 2.17 5.35 -8.11
C ARG A 281 1.09 6.35 -8.53
N THR A 282 0.98 6.64 -9.83
CA THR A 282 -0.02 7.55 -10.38
C THR A 282 -1.46 7.01 -10.27
N PHE A 283 -1.63 5.69 -10.25
CA PHE A 283 -2.93 5.06 -10.08
C PHE A 283 -3.49 5.21 -8.66
N ALA A 284 -2.60 5.20 -7.66
CA ALA A 284 -2.97 5.19 -6.25
C ALA A 284 -3.45 6.56 -5.74
#